data_AF-A0A3B9SJV9-F1
#
_entry.id   AF-A0A3B9SJV9-F1
#
_cell.length_a   1.000
_cell.length_b   1.000
_cell.length_c   1.000
_cell.angle_alpha   90.00
_cell.angle_beta   90.00
_cell.angle_gamma   90.00
#
_symmetry.space_group_name_H-M   'P 1'
#
loop_
_entity.id
_entity.type
_entity.pdbx_description
1 polymer ?
#
loop_
_entity_poly.entity_id
_entity_poly.type
_entity_poly.pdbx_seq_one_letter_code
_entity_poly.pdbx_strand_id
1 'polypeptide(L)' 'AAVSSRFCVTADRVTVPKAVSELKANYRVQLMEDLTLFTVHRPDEGARTWLSNQGQILLDQRSGVVDQVVIRLNSPG' A
#
# COMPACT_ATOMS: atom_id res chain seq x y z
N ALA A 1 -17.98 12.28 11.13
CA ALA A 1 -17.12 11.10 10.88
C ALA A 1 -16.04 11.49 9.89
N ALA A 2 -14.76 11.22 10.17
CA ALA A 2 -13.69 11.44 9.20
C ALA A 2 -13.56 10.17 8.34
N VAL A 3 -13.95 10.25 7.08
CA VAL A 3 -13.76 9.16 6.12
C VAL A 3 -12.34 9.28 5.58
N SER A 4 -11.52 8.27 5.82
CA SER A 4 -10.20 8.14 5.19
C SER A 4 -10.22 6.96 4.24
N SER A 5 -9.62 7.14 3.06
CA SER A 5 -9.49 6.09 2.06
C SER A 5 -8.05 6.02 1.61
N ARG A 6 -7.59 4.81 1.28
CA ARG A 6 -6.25 4.52 0.78
C ARG A 6 -6.41 3.74 -0.50
N PHE A 7 -5.61 4.08 -1.50
CA PHE A 7 -5.61 3.44 -2.80
C PHE A 7 -4.17 3.24 -3.25
N CYS A 8 -3.92 2.13 -3.93
CA CYS A 8 -2.65 1.90 -4.61
C CYS A 8 -2.90 1.98 -6.11
N VAL A 9 -2.09 2.77 -6.77
CA VAL A 9 -2.13 2.95 -8.23
C VAL A 9 -0.77 2.58 -8.79
N THR A 10 -0.74 2.12 -10.04
CA THR A 10 0.52 1.95 -10.76
C THR A 10 1.26 3.29 -10.81
N ALA A 11 2.57 3.26 -10.59
CA ALA A 11 3.41 4.47 -10.61
C ALA A 11 3.47 5.04 -12.03
N ASP A 12 2.58 5.98 -12.34
CA ASP A 12 2.54 6.72 -13.60
C ASP A 12 3.03 8.15 -13.42
N ARG A 13 4.11 8.51 -14.12
CA ARG A 13 4.79 9.81 -13.96
C ARG A 13 4.00 11.00 -14.48
N VAL A 14 2.94 10.78 -15.26
CA VAL A 14 2.14 11.86 -15.88
C VAL A 14 0.82 12.08 -15.13
N THR A 15 0.14 11.00 -14.77
CA THR A 15 -1.22 10.99 -14.25
C THR A 15 -1.23 11.14 -12.73
N VAL A 16 -0.28 10.52 -12.02
CA VAL A 16 -0.22 10.61 -10.56
C VAL A 16 -0.02 12.05 -10.08
N PRO A 17 0.91 12.86 -10.62
CA PRO A 17 1.05 14.25 -10.19
C PRO A 17 -0.21 15.09 -10.42
N LYS A 18 -0.90 14.89 -11.55
CA LYS A 18 -2.15 15.59 -11.87
C LYS A 18 -3.25 15.23 -10.88
N ALA A 19 -3.47 13.93 -10.66
CA ALA A 19 -4.48 13.44 -9.72
C ALA A 19 -4.20 13.92 -8.29
N VAL A 20 -2.95 13.89 -7.84
CA VAL A 20 -2.57 14.41 -6.51
C VAL A 20 -2.84 15.91 -6.40
N SER A 21 -2.52 16.70 -7.44
CA SER A 21 -2.79 18.14 -7.45
C SER A 21 -4.28 18.45 -7.37
N GLU A 22 -5.11 17.72 -8.13
CA GLU A 22 -6.57 17.89 -8.13
C GLU A 22 -7.19 17.48 -6.79
N LEU A 23 -6.76 16.35 -6.22
CA LEU A 23 -7.26 15.88 -4.93
C LEU A 23 -6.86 16.81 -3.79
N LYS A 24 -5.65 17.40 -3.81
CA LYS A 24 -5.20 18.33 -2.78
C LYS A 24 -6.03 19.61 -2.70
N ALA A 25 -6.80 19.96 -3.74
CA ALA A 25 -7.71 21.09 -3.70
C ALA A 25 -8.85 20.89 -2.68
N ASN A 26 -9.23 19.64 -2.40
CA ASN A 26 -10.39 19.30 -1.57
C ASN A 26 -10.06 18.39 -0.38
N TYR A 27 -8.90 17.74 -0.39
CA TYR A 27 -8.53 16.70 0.58
C TYR A 27 -7.11 16.86 1.12
N ARG A 28 -6.88 16.35 2.33
CA ARG A 28 -5.52 16.15 2.86
C ARG A 28 -4.94 14.88 2.22
N VAL A 29 -4.08 15.06 1.22
CA VAL A 29 -3.50 13.96 0.44
C VAL A 29 -2.04 13.74 0.84
N GLN A 30 -1.70 12.50 1.17
CA GLN A 30 -0.33 12.04 1.34
C GLN A 30 0.01 11.07 0.20
N LEU A 31 1.09 11.36 -0.52
CA LEU A 31 1.69 10.41 -1.47
C LEU A 31 2.77 9.63 -0.73
N MET A 32 2.77 8.31 -0.88
CA MET A 32 3.79 7.42 -0.34
C MET A 32 4.44 6.68 -1.49
N GLU A 33 5.75 6.81 -1.59
CA GLU A 33 6.58 6.14 -2.59
C GLU A 33 7.38 5.00 -1.93
N ASP A 34 8.13 4.25 -2.73
CA ASP A 34 8.97 3.13 -2.31
C ASP A 34 8.19 2.02 -1.59
N LEU A 35 7.03 1.68 -2.14
CA LEU A 35 6.15 0.63 -1.63
C LEU A 35 6.35 -0.67 -2.41
N THR A 36 6.29 -1.79 -1.71
CA THR A 36 6.32 -3.13 -2.30
C THR A 36 4.96 -3.81 -2.17
N LEU A 37 4.43 -4.33 -3.28
CA LEU A 37 3.21 -5.13 -3.31
C LEU A 37 3.58 -6.62 -3.29
N PHE A 38 3.14 -7.34 -2.27
CA PHE A 38 3.20 -8.79 -2.18
C PHE A 38 1.86 -9.40 -2.55
N THR A 39 1.87 -10.45 -3.36
CA THR A 39 0.72 -11.33 -3.57
C THR A 39 1.00 -12.66 -2.89
N VAL A 40 0.26 -12.96 -1.82
CA VAL A 40 0.44 -14.17 -1.01
C VAL A 40 -0.65 -15.17 -1.38
N HIS A 41 -0.25 -16.30 -1.97
CA HIS A 41 -1.16 -17.41 -2.22
C HIS A 41 -1.27 -18.27 -0.96
N ARG A 42 -2.50 -18.61 -0.56
CA ARG A 42 -2.83 -19.39 0.64
C ARG A 42 -2.19 -18.78 1.90
N PRO A 43 -2.60 -17.56 2.28
CA PRO A 43 -2.01 -16.85 3.41
C PRO A 43 -2.18 -17.66 4.71
N ASP A 44 -1.07 -17.90 5.39
CA ASP A 44 -1.02 -18.50 6.72
C ASP A 44 -0.34 -17.56 7.72
N GLU A 45 -0.26 -18.00 8.98
CA GLU A 45 0.38 -17.22 10.05
C GLU A 45 1.88 -17.01 9.81
N GLY A 46 2.55 -17.96 9.17
CA GLY A 46 3.96 -17.87 8.83
C GLY A 46 4.23 -16.75 7.82
N ALA A 47 3.44 -16.68 6.76
CA ALA A 47 3.51 -15.63 5.75
C ALA A 47 3.26 -14.24 6.36
N ARG A 48 2.27 -14.12 7.25
CA ARG A 48 1.97 -12.87 7.95
C ARG A 48 3.12 -12.39 8.82
N THR A 49 3.68 -13.30 9.62
CA THR A 49 4.84 -13.03 10.47
C THR A 49 6.06 -12.63 9.66
N TRP A 50 6.32 -13.33 8.55
CA TRP A 50 7.43 -12.98 7.67
C TRP A 50 7.26 -11.58 7.07
N LEU A 51 6.07 -11.24 6.59
CA LEU A 51 5.75 -9.92 6.03
C LEU A 51 5.89 -8.80 7.06
N SER A 52 5.40 -8.98 8.29
CA SER A 52 5.56 -7.97 9.35
C SER A 52 7.02 -7.74 9.73
N ASN A 53 7.89 -8.73 9.54
CA ASN A 53 9.32 -8.59 9.79
C ASN A 53 10.05 -7.83 8.66
N GLN A 54 9.47 -7.75 7.45
CA GLN A 54 10.08 -7.01 6.34
C GLN A 54 9.92 -5.50 6.47
N GLY A 55 8.89 -5.04 7.19
CA GLY A 55 8.62 -3.62 7.37
C GLY A 55 7.19 -3.31 7.78
N GLN A 56 6.75 -2.09 7.48
CA GLN A 56 5.42 -1.62 7.87
C GLN A 56 4.36 -2.02 6.83
N ILE A 57 3.41 -2.87 7.24
CA ILE A 57 2.21 -3.16 6.45
C ILE A 57 1.31 -1.92 6.42
N LEU A 58 1.00 -1.44 5.21
CA LEU A 58 0.18 -0.24 4.98
C LEU A 58 -1.24 -0.58 4.50
N LEU A 59 -1.37 -1.70 3.79
CA LEU A 59 -2.63 -2.22 3.28
C LEU A 59 -2.58 -3.76 3.27
N ASP A 60 -3.65 -4.40 3.73
CA ASP A 60 -3.88 -5.84 3.63
C ASP A 60 -5.28 -6.01 3.04
N GLN A 61 -5.36 -6.56 1.84
CA GLN A 61 -6.61 -6.87 1.16
C GLN A 61 -6.70 -8.37 0.92
N ARG A 62 -7.71 -9.01 1.51
CA ARG A 62 -7.99 -10.44 1.33
C ARG A 62 -9.00 -10.68 0.22
N SER A 63 -8.69 -11.59 -0.69
CA SER A 63 -9.59 -12.04 -1.75
C SER A 63 -9.53 -13.56 -1.90
N GLY A 64 -10.41 -14.25 -1.16
CA GLY A 64 -10.49 -15.71 -1.16
C GLY A 64 -9.22 -16.34 -0.59
N VAL A 65 -8.43 -16.99 -1.47
CA VAL A 65 -7.18 -17.66 -1.10
C VAL A 65 -5.94 -16.81 -1.41
N VAL A 66 -6.11 -15.54 -1.75
CA VAL A 66 -5.02 -14.63 -2.09
C VAL A 66 -5.12 -13.39 -1.22
N ASP A 67 -4.02 -13.04 -0.55
CA ASP A 67 -3.85 -11.76 0.12
C ASP A 67 -2.95 -10.85 -0.72
N GLN A 68 -3.34 -9.59 -0.86
CA GLN A 68 -2.51 -8.52 -1.41
C GLN A 68 -2.07 -7.60 -0.28
N VAL A 69 -0.76 -7.53 -0.06
CA VAL A 69 -0.19 -6.79 1.06
C VAL A 69 0.78 -5.74 0.54
N VAL A 70 0.54 -4.48 0.89
CA VAL A 70 1.42 -3.35 0.55
C VAL A 70 2.28 -3.03 1.76
N ILE A 71 3.60 -3.07 1.57
CA ILE A 71 4.59 -2.90 2.63
C ILE A 71 5.55 -1.78 2.26
N ARG A 72 5.84 -0.92 3.24
CA ARG A 72 7.06 -0.10 3.22
C ARG A 72 8.17 -0.92 3.87
N LEU A 73 9.13 -1.37 3.07
CA LEU A 73 10.25 -2.17 3.54
C LEU A 73 11.11 -1.36 4.52
N ASN A 74 11.72 -2.02 5.49
CA ASN A 74 12.77 -1.43 6.28
C ASN A 74 13.94 -1.08 5.35
N SER A 75 14.45 0.16 5.43
CA SER A 75 15.67 0.51 4.70
C SER A 75 16.79 -0.42 5.15
N PRO A 76 17.59 -1.00 4.22
CA PRO A 76 18.81 -1.67 4.61
C PRO A 76 19.70 -0.62 5.31
N GLY A 77 20.05 -0.88 6.57
CA GLY A 77 20.96 -0.05 7.35
C GLY A 77 22.39 -0.11 6.82
#